data_AF-A0A1F3IMP5-F1
#
_entry.id   AF-A0A1F3IMP5-F1
#
_cell.length_a   1.000
_cell.length_b   1.000
_cell.length_c   1.000
_cell.angle_alpha   90.00
_cell.angle_beta   90.00
_cell.angle_gamma   90.00
#
_symmetry.space_group_name_H-M   'P 1'
#
loop_
_entity.id
_entity.type
_entity.pdbx_description
1 polymer ?
#
loop_
_entity_poly.entity_id
_entity_poly.type
_entity_poly.pdbx_seq_one_letter_code
_entity_poly.pdbx_strand_id
1 'polypeptide(L)'
;MVVFDEKANQEILIGYCNIEGFTSGMFNDWFQLEYDNYIVDTDVSDQISLDSIDNLEITVVLGTWCSDSRREFPRFYKILEKINFSFDYLTIIAVDRGKNALETNVKELNVELVPTFVFSINGKEIGRIIETPEFSLEKDFKKIVSSLN
;
A
#
# COMPACT_ATOMS: atom_id res chain seq x y z
N MET A 1 4.03 9.29 12.18
CA MET A 1 5.18 9.95 12.87
C MET A 1 6.41 9.06 12.83
N VAL A 2 7.61 9.57 13.14
CA VAL A 2 8.84 8.75 13.22
C VAL A 2 9.13 8.38 14.67
N VAL A 3 9.39 7.09 14.93
CA VAL A 3 9.79 6.57 16.25
C VAL A 3 10.91 5.55 16.09
N PHE A 4 11.71 5.34 17.14
CA PHE A 4 12.67 4.23 17.17
C PHE A 4 11.97 2.94 17.60
N ASP A 5 12.02 1.90 16.76
CA ASP A 5 11.52 0.56 17.10
C ASP A 5 12.68 -0.32 17.54
N GLU A 6 12.73 -0.64 18.83
CA GLU A 6 13.74 -1.50 19.46
C GLU A 6 13.87 -2.87 18.78
N LYS A 7 12.75 -3.45 18.29
CA LYS A 7 12.79 -4.77 17.63
C LYS A 7 13.32 -4.69 16.21
N ALA A 8 13.05 -3.59 15.53
CA ALA A 8 13.61 -3.32 14.21
C ALA A 8 15.01 -2.71 14.26
N ASN A 9 15.43 -2.22 15.43
CA ASN A 9 16.65 -1.51 15.72
C ASN A 9 16.92 -0.36 14.72
N GLN A 10 15.88 0.43 14.43
CA GLN A 10 15.93 1.55 13.50
C GLN A 10 14.75 2.51 13.72
N GLU A 11 14.84 3.70 13.14
CA GLU A 11 13.72 4.63 13.05
C GLU A 11 12.70 4.17 12.00
N ILE A 12 11.42 4.25 12.34
CA ILE A 12 10.30 3.77 11.53
C ILE A 12 9.17 4.80 11.50
N LEU A 13 8.34 4.74 10.45
CA LEU A 13 7.02 5.38 10.50
C LEU A 13 6.07 4.52 11.33
N ILE A 14 5.19 5.16 12.08
CA ILE A 14 4.14 4.50 12.85
C ILE A 14 2.83 5.31 12.82
N GLY A 15 1.71 4.60 12.72
CA GLY A 15 0.36 5.16 12.67
C GLY A 15 -0.08 5.54 11.26
N TYR A 16 -1.13 6.36 11.17
CA TYR A 16 -1.57 6.94 9.89
C TYR A 16 -0.45 7.79 9.26
N CYS A 17 -0.28 7.64 7.96
CA CYS A 17 0.74 8.31 7.17
C CYS A 17 0.16 8.86 5.87
N ASN A 18 0.86 9.84 5.30
CA ASN A 18 0.66 10.32 3.93
C ASN A 18 1.93 10.08 3.12
N ILE A 19 1.91 10.40 1.82
CA ILE A 19 3.04 10.20 0.93
C ILE A 19 4.29 10.99 1.36
N GLU A 20 4.13 12.18 1.96
CA GLU A 20 5.22 13.04 2.43
C GLU A 20 6.09 12.36 3.49
N GLY A 21 5.49 11.48 4.31
CA GLY A 21 6.23 10.66 5.27
C GLY A 21 7.25 9.74 4.63
N PHE A 22 7.06 9.36 3.37
CA PHE A 22 7.93 8.46 2.62
C PHE A 22 8.88 9.20 1.68
N THR A 23 8.45 10.34 1.14
CA THR A 23 9.24 11.14 0.19
C THR A 23 10.09 12.22 0.86
N SER A 24 10.20 12.19 2.18
CA SER A 24 11.05 13.09 2.95
C SER A 24 12.00 12.33 3.89
N GLY A 25 13.15 12.94 4.17
CA GLY A 25 14.13 12.40 5.12
C GLY A 25 14.64 11.02 4.74
N MET A 26 14.81 10.16 5.75
CA MET A 26 15.51 8.87 5.62
C MET A 26 14.77 7.79 4.83
N PHE A 27 13.47 7.97 4.55
CA PHE A 27 12.69 6.99 3.81
C PHE A 27 12.69 7.25 2.31
N ASN A 28 13.08 8.47 1.90
CA ASN A 28 13.01 8.91 0.51
C ASN A 28 13.91 8.09 -0.42
N ASP A 29 15.12 7.73 0.02
CA ASP A 29 16.11 7.10 -0.86
C ASP A 29 15.61 5.79 -1.46
N TRP A 30 15.01 4.90 -0.65
CA TRP A 30 14.45 3.65 -1.16
C TRP A 30 13.10 3.85 -1.82
N PHE A 31 12.30 4.81 -1.35
CA PHE A 31 11.00 5.10 -1.94
C PHE A 31 11.17 5.58 -3.39
N GLN A 32 11.97 6.62 -3.58
CA GLN A 32 12.22 7.24 -4.88
C GLN A 32 12.89 6.26 -5.84
N LEU A 33 13.84 5.46 -5.35
CA LEU A 33 14.51 4.46 -6.16
C LEU A 33 13.53 3.41 -6.72
N GLU A 34 12.68 2.84 -5.88
CA GLU A 34 11.71 1.83 -6.29
C GLU A 34 10.61 2.44 -7.16
N TYR A 35 10.17 3.67 -6.84
CA TYR A 35 9.22 4.41 -7.64
C TYR A 35 9.76 4.69 -9.05
N ASP A 36 10.94 5.29 -9.18
CA ASP A 36 11.50 5.71 -10.48
C ASP A 36 11.81 4.52 -11.38
N ASN A 37 12.39 3.46 -10.83
CA ASN A 37 12.78 2.28 -11.58
C ASN A 37 11.59 1.41 -12.00
N TYR A 38 10.42 1.55 -11.36
CA TYR A 38 9.27 0.75 -11.71
C TYR A 38 8.66 1.20 -13.04
N ILE A 39 8.59 0.28 -14.00
CA ILE A 39 7.91 0.48 -15.27
C ILE A 39 6.54 -0.17 -15.15
N VAL A 40 5.49 0.67 -15.08
CA VAL A 40 4.10 0.20 -14.98
C VAL A 40 3.73 -0.57 -16.23
N ASP A 41 3.10 -1.74 -16.07
CA ASP A 41 2.54 -2.51 -17.18
C ASP A 41 1.28 -1.81 -17.70
N THR A 42 1.46 -0.96 -18.71
CA THR A 42 0.37 -0.16 -19.28
C THR A 42 -0.69 -1.02 -19.97
N ASP A 43 -0.30 -2.16 -20.52
CA ASP A 43 -1.24 -3.08 -21.18
C ASP A 43 -2.27 -3.60 -20.17
N VAL A 44 -1.86 -3.82 -18.92
CA VAL A 44 -2.76 -4.24 -17.84
C VAL A 44 -3.41 -3.05 -17.15
N SER A 45 -2.66 -1.99 -16.81
CA SER A 45 -3.18 -0.86 -16.03
C SER A 45 -4.28 -0.09 -16.76
N ASP A 46 -4.16 0.06 -18.08
CA ASP A 46 -5.16 0.78 -18.88
C ASP A 46 -6.48 0.00 -19.01
N GLN A 47 -6.50 -1.28 -18.60
CA GLN A 47 -7.72 -2.10 -18.52
C GLN A 47 -8.37 -2.09 -17.12
N ILE A 48 -7.80 -1.37 -16.16
CA ILE A 48 -8.39 -1.16 -14.83
C ILE A 48 -9.37 0.01 -14.96
N SER A 49 -10.65 -0.31 -15.14
CA SER A 49 -11.72 0.70 -15.16
C SER A 49 -12.28 0.89 -13.75
N LEU A 50 -12.15 2.10 -13.22
CA LEU A 50 -12.70 2.47 -11.90
C LEU A 50 -14.04 3.20 -12.01
N ASP A 51 -14.43 3.68 -13.20
CA ASP A 51 -15.62 4.52 -13.42
C ASP A 51 -16.94 3.84 -13.02
N SER A 52 -16.96 2.51 -13.02
CA SER A 52 -18.12 1.71 -12.62
C SER A 52 -18.06 1.21 -11.17
N ILE A 53 -17.04 1.60 -10.41
CA ILE A 53 -16.79 1.08 -9.06
C ILE A 53 -16.95 2.21 -8.05
N ASP A 54 -18.19 2.41 -7.61
CA ASP A 54 -18.50 3.40 -6.59
C ASP A 54 -17.87 3.01 -5.23
N ASN A 55 -17.27 3.99 -4.57
CA ASN A 55 -16.71 3.89 -3.21
C ASN A 55 -15.66 2.78 -3.04
N LEU A 56 -14.78 2.60 -4.02
CA LEU A 56 -13.57 1.77 -3.87
C LEU A 56 -12.57 2.47 -2.93
N GLU A 57 -12.25 1.83 -1.83
CA GLU A 57 -11.26 2.26 -0.85
C GLU A 57 -10.09 1.29 -0.81
N ILE A 58 -8.89 1.82 -0.63
CA ILE A 58 -7.67 1.01 -0.48
C ILE A 58 -7.01 1.38 0.84
N THR A 59 -6.80 0.39 1.71
CA THR A 59 -6.01 0.53 2.93
C THR A 59 -4.70 -0.23 2.78
N VAL A 60 -3.58 0.46 2.92
CA VAL A 60 -2.24 -0.12 2.89
C VAL A 60 -1.71 -0.20 4.30
N VAL A 61 -1.40 -1.41 4.76
CA VAL A 61 -0.68 -1.64 6.01
C VAL A 61 0.74 -2.07 5.68
N LEU A 62 1.73 -1.31 6.12
CA LEU A 62 3.13 -1.52 5.74
C LEU A 62 4.10 -1.24 6.89
N GLY A 63 5.30 -1.83 6.83
CA GLY A 63 6.37 -1.52 7.79
C GLY A 63 7.56 -0.90 7.07
N THR A 64 7.99 0.31 7.43
CA THR A 64 9.17 0.94 6.78
C THR A 64 10.48 0.20 7.08
N TRP A 65 10.49 -0.71 8.04
CA TRP A 65 11.59 -1.63 8.35
C TRP A 65 11.61 -2.89 7.46
N CYS A 66 10.54 -3.18 6.72
CA CYS A 66 10.40 -4.39 5.91
C CYS A 66 10.84 -4.15 4.45
N SER A 67 11.67 -5.04 3.91
CA SER A 67 12.15 -4.96 2.51
C SER A 67 11.03 -5.07 1.48
N ASP A 68 10.05 -5.94 1.70
CA ASP A 68 8.92 -6.08 0.78
C ASP A 68 8.04 -4.82 0.81
N SER A 69 7.91 -4.18 1.98
CA SER A 69 7.17 -2.91 2.08
C SER A 69 7.88 -1.80 1.33
N ARG A 70 9.21 -1.74 1.45
CA ARG A 70 10.04 -0.79 0.71
C ARG A 70 9.96 -1.02 -0.80
N ARG A 71 9.84 -2.28 -1.23
CA ARG A 71 9.77 -2.66 -2.64
C ARG A 71 8.39 -2.40 -3.24
N GLU A 72 7.33 -2.94 -2.65
CA GLU A 72 6.02 -2.95 -3.32
C GLU A 72 5.22 -1.67 -3.12
N PHE A 73 5.35 -0.97 -2.00
CA PHE A 73 4.54 0.24 -1.77
C PHE A 73 4.82 1.38 -2.78
N PRO A 74 6.08 1.74 -3.09
CA PRO A 74 6.35 2.79 -4.08
C PRO A 74 5.85 2.42 -5.48
N ARG A 75 5.99 1.14 -5.86
CA ARG A 75 5.50 0.59 -7.13
C ARG A 75 3.98 0.66 -7.22
N PHE A 76 3.30 0.22 -6.15
CA PHE A 76 1.86 0.29 -6.04
C PHE A 76 1.36 1.73 -6.12
N TYR A 77 2.01 2.65 -5.41
CA TYR A 77 1.68 4.08 -5.45
C TYR A 77 1.78 4.64 -6.89
N LYS A 78 2.83 4.28 -7.63
CA LYS A 78 2.99 4.67 -9.05
C LYS A 78 1.88 4.14 -9.94
N ILE A 79 1.39 2.92 -9.68
CA ILE A 79 0.25 2.35 -10.40
C ILE A 79 -1.02 3.17 -10.10
N LEU A 80 -1.26 3.54 -8.84
CA LEU A 80 -2.40 4.37 -8.46
C LEU A 80 -2.41 5.72 -9.20
N GLU A 81 -1.26 6.37 -9.33
CA GLU A 81 -1.12 7.60 -10.12
C GLU A 81 -1.41 7.36 -11.60
N LYS A 82 -0.86 6.29 -12.18
CA LYS A 82 -1.06 5.95 -13.59
C LYS A 82 -2.54 5.71 -13.93
N ILE A 83 -3.30 5.10 -13.03
CA ILE A 83 -4.74 4.86 -13.22
C ILE A 83 -5.62 6.01 -12.72
N ASN A 84 -5.02 7.13 -12.31
CA ASN A 84 -5.70 8.29 -11.73
C ASN A 84 -6.63 7.94 -10.55
N PHE A 85 -6.19 7.02 -9.68
CA PHE A 85 -6.92 6.70 -8.45
C PHE A 85 -6.99 7.94 -7.53
N SER A 86 -8.15 8.21 -6.95
CA SER A 86 -8.29 9.32 -6.02
C SER A 86 -7.69 8.96 -4.66
N PHE A 87 -6.61 9.67 -4.29
CA PHE A 87 -5.90 9.46 -3.02
C PHE A 87 -6.72 9.81 -1.77
N ASP A 88 -7.87 10.47 -1.91
CA ASP A 88 -8.84 10.65 -0.82
C ASP A 88 -9.40 9.30 -0.32
N TYR A 89 -9.37 8.26 -1.17
CA TYR A 89 -9.76 6.89 -0.83
C TYR A 89 -8.57 5.96 -0.56
N LEU A 90 -7.36 6.52 -0.42
CA LEU A 90 -6.18 5.77 0.00
C LEU A 90 -5.87 6.04 1.47
N THR A 91 -5.92 4.99 2.30
CA THR A 91 -5.44 5.04 3.68
C THR A 91 -4.10 4.32 3.79
N ILE A 92 -3.09 4.97 4.38
CA ILE A 92 -1.77 4.35 4.62
C ILE A 92 -1.54 4.27 6.13
N ILE A 93 -1.26 3.07 6.62
CA ILE A 93 -0.98 2.79 8.03
C ILE A 93 0.39 2.13 8.13
N ALA A 94 1.32 2.81 8.80
CA ALA A 94 2.64 2.29 9.10
C ALA A 94 2.64 1.57 10.46
N VAL A 95 3.31 0.41 10.53
CA VAL A 95 3.36 -0.44 11.73
C VAL A 95 4.78 -0.73 12.21
N ASP A 96 4.91 -0.96 13.52
CA ASP A 96 6.13 -1.52 14.13
C ASP A 96 6.36 -2.99 13.74
N ARG A 97 7.49 -3.57 14.17
CA ARG A 97 7.80 -4.98 13.91
C ARG A 97 6.82 -5.97 14.56
N GLY A 98 6.05 -5.52 15.54
CA GLY A 98 4.97 -6.25 16.17
C GLY A 98 3.60 -6.09 15.50
N LYS A 99 3.52 -5.40 14.35
CA LYS A 99 2.27 -5.02 13.66
C LYS A 99 1.33 -4.17 14.52
N ASN A 100 1.88 -3.27 15.33
CA ASN A 100 1.10 -2.25 16.03
C ASN A 100 1.25 -0.91 15.32
N ALA A 101 0.17 -0.13 15.33
CA ALA A 101 0.14 1.24 14.85
C ALA A 101 -0.20 2.17 16.02
N LEU A 102 0.28 3.41 15.94
CA LEU A 102 -0.11 4.44 16.89
C LEU A 102 -1.48 5.01 16.48
N GLU A 103 -2.32 5.32 17.46
CA GLU A 103 -3.65 5.95 17.28
C GLU A 103 -4.65 5.14 16.43
N THR A 104 -4.33 3.91 16.05
CA THR A 104 -5.25 3.03 15.31
C THR A 104 -5.02 1.55 15.62
N ASN A 105 -6.10 0.77 15.62
CA ASN A 105 -6.07 -0.65 15.88
C ASN A 105 -6.04 -1.45 14.56
N VAL A 106 -4.85 -1.66 14.03
CA VAL A 106 -4.65 -2.45 12.79
C VAL A 106 -5.01 -3.93 12.93
N LYS A 107 -5.25 -4.45 14.14
CA LYS A 107 -5.59 -5.86 14.34
C LYS A 107 -6.93 -6.22 13.69
N GLU A 108 -7.85 -5.27 13.59
CA GLU A 108 -9.16 -5.47 12.96
C GLU A 108 -9.06 -5.75 11.45
N LEU A 109 -7.94 -5.36 10.81
CA LEU A 109 -7.66 -5.62 9.40
C LEU A 109 -7.12 -7.05 9.14
N ASN A 110 -6.80 -7.81 10.20
CA ASN A 110 -6.24 -9.16 10.12
C ASN A 110 -5.00 -9.22 9.20
N VAL A 111 -4.05 -8.31 9.40
CA VAL A 111 -2.80 -8.23 8.63
C VAL A 111 -1.68 -8.99 9.34
N GLU A 112 -1.29 -10.13 8.78
CA GLU A 112 -0.22 -10.98 9.31
C GLU A 112 1.16 -10.68 8.70
N LEU A 113 1.17 -10.10 7.49
CA LEU A 113 2.35 -9.89 6.65
C LEU A 113 2.31 -8.48 6.04
N VAL A 114 3.46 -7.85 5.83
CA VAL A 114 3.56 -6.47 5.34
C VAL A 114 4.47 -6.37 4.11
N PRO A 115 4.08 -5.62 3.07
CA PRO A 115 2.89 -4.78 3.00
C PRO A 115 1.65 -5.63 2.71
N THR A 116 0.48 -5.17 3.14
CA THR A 116 -0.80 -5.70 2.68
C THR A 116 -1.64 -4.56 2.13
N PHE A 117 -2.15 -4.72 0.91
CA PHE A 117 -3.03 -3.77 0.24
C PHE A 117 -4.45 -4.35 0.29
N VAL A 118 -5.33 -3.75 1.10
CA VAL A 118 -6.71 -4.21 1.31
C VAL A 118 -7.64 -3.35 0.45
N PHE A 119 -8.44 -3.98 -0.38
CA PHE A 119 -9.43 -3.34 -1.25
C PHE A 119 -10.81 -3.53 -0.65
N SER A 120 -11.57 -2.44 -0.52
CA SER A 120 -12.91 -2.47 0.06
C SER A 120 -13.88 -1.65 -0.76
N ILE A 121 -15.16 -2.04 -0.75
CA ILE A 121 -16.25 -1.25 -1.30
C ILE A 121 -17.31 -1.08 -0.22
N ASN A 122 -17.70 0.17 0.03
CA ASN A 122 -18.64 0.51 1.10
C ASN A 122 -18.24 -0.10 2.46
N GLY A 123 -16.95 -0.07 2.78
CA GLY A 123 -16.39 -0.64 4.02
C GLY A 123 -16.32 -2.17 4.09
N LYS A 124 -16.69 -2.89 3.02
CA LYS A 124 -16.55 -4.35 2.94
C LYS A 124 -15.35 -4.74 2.08
N GLU A 125 -14.44 -5.51 2.65
CA GLU A 125 -13.30 -6.06 1.91
C GLU A 125 -13.75 -6.95 0.75
N ILE A 126 -13.17 -6.71 -0.43
CA ILE A 126 -13.40 -7.48 -1.65
C ILE A 126 -12.15 -8.29 -2.07
N GLY A 127 -10.99 -7.97 -1.52
CA GLY A 127 -9.74 -8.67 -1.80
C GLY A 127 -8.54 -7.95 -1.22
N ARG A 128 -7.39 -8.62 -1.27
CA ARG A 128 -6.12 -8.06 -0.80
C ARG A 128 -4.92 -8.62 -1.58
N ILE A 129 -3.85 -7.84 -1.63
CA ILE A 129 -2.52 -8.27 -2.09
C ILE A 129 -1.63 -8.34 -0.84
N ILE A 130 -0.98 -9.48 -0.59
CA ILE A 130 -0.20 -9.73 0.64
C ILE A 130 1.27 -9.93 0.27
N GLU A 131 2.15 -9.11 0.86
CA GLU A 131 3.61 -9.07 0.68
C GLU A 131 4.08 -8.85 -0.74
N THR A 132 3.82 -9.82 -1.63
CA THR A 132 4.20 -9.84 -3.04
C THR A 132 3.02 -10.27 -3.89
N PRO A 133 2.82 -9.69 -5.08
CA PRO A 133 1.72 -10.09 -5.95
C PRO A 133 1.84 -11.56 -6.40
N GLU A 134 0.70 -12.21 -6.62
CA GLU A 134 0.58 -13.56 -7.21
C GLU A 134 1.07 -13.55 -8.67
N PHE A 135 0.74 -12.49 -9.43
CA PHE A 135 1.19 -12.33 -10.82
C PHE A 135 1.99 -11.03 -11.03
N SER A 136 1.34 -9.90 -10.82
CA SER A 136 1.92 -8.55 -10.79
C SER A 136 0.96 -7.65 -10.04
N LEU A 137 1.41 -6.49 -9.57
CA LEU A 137 0.55 -5.56 -8.84
C LEU A 137 -0.66 -5.14 -9.69
N GLU A 138 -0.48 -4.85 -10.97
CA GLU A 138 -1.55 -4.45 -11.90
C GLU A 138 -2.52 -5.61 -12.17
N LYS A 139 -2.00 -6.83 -12.38
CA LYS A 139 -2.83 -8.01 -12.67
C LYS A 139 -3.68 -8.40 -11.46
N ASP A 140 -3.08 -8.36 -10.27
CA ASP A 140 -3.77 -8.69 -9.03
C ASP A 140 -4.80 -7.60 -8.69
N PHE A 141 -4.44 -6.32 -8.83
CA PHE A 141 -5.40 -5.21 -8.70
C PHE A 141 -6.58 -5.44 -9.63
N LYS A 142 -6.32 -5.63 -10.94
CA LYS A 142 -7.36 -5.84 -11.94
C LYS A 142 -8.24 -7.04 -11.60
N LYS A 143 -7.64 -8.16 -11.17
CA LYS A 143 -8.38 -9.38 -10.76
C LYS A 143 -9.32 -9.09 -9.59
N ILE A 144 -8.86 -8.35 -8.57
CA ILE A 144 -9.67 -7.98 -7.41
C ILE A 144 -10.86 -7.13 -7.86
N VAL A 145 -10.62 -6.05 -8.61
CA VAL A 145 -11.70 -5.11 -8.98
C VAL A 145 -12.63 -5.65 -10.08
N SER A 146 -12.16 -6.57 -10.92
CA SER A 146 -13.00 -7.21 -11.95
C SER A 146 -13.87 -8.35 -11.42
N SER A 147 -13.56 -8.89 -10.23
CA SER A 147 -14.32 -9.98 -9.60
C SER A 147 -15.74 -9.60 -9.17
N LEU A 148 -16.09 -8.33 -9.36
CA LEU A 148 -17.37 -7.72 -9.00
C LEU A 148 -18.39 -7.70 -10.15
N ASN A 149 -17.97 -8.08 -11.36
CA ASN A 149 -18.80 -8.14 -12.57
C ASN A 149 -19.35 -9.55 -12.84
#